data_AF-A0ABD4DWK5-F1
#
_entry.id   AF-A0ABD4DWK5-F1
#
_cell.length_a   1.000
_cell.length_b   1.000
_cell.length_c   1.000
_cell.angle_alpha   90.00
_cell.angle_beta   90.00
_cell.angle_gamma   90.00
#
_symmetry.space_group_name_H-M   'P 1'
#
loop_
_entity.id
_entity.type
_entity.pdbx_description
1 polymer ?
#
loop_
_entity_poly.entity_id
_entity_poly.type
_entity_poly.pdbx_seq_one_letter_code
_entity_poly.pdbx_strand_id
1 'polypeptide(L)'
;MSSKVMPVFAQSPGPLQLLPSPEYGQGWLQIRDGEQFFALPHHGDPYGEIYTKRGVWWSLVDEALMDPDKSIDREHNWVSYTKLITEQVARFHQAISGKYHPHTYAFWGDDKEHKTWGDVVWQRTQASSLWNSDAYDVRNKPVNTDTLMGTIDVVAGNLGPINVHKTFELQAAGENGDGTVPIRSGAAPAHYARAAVGYTGVDHGAAYTKLPQQKFALWGIVKILQNVAGTTLEYRT
;
A
#
# COMPACT_ATOMS: atom_id res chain seq x y z
N MET A 1 -2.58 6.58 9.54
CA MET A 1 -1.82 5.47 10.17
C MET A 1 -1.70 5.75 11.66
N SER A 2 -1.78 4.74 12.54
CA SER A 2 -1.79 4.93 14.00
C SER A 2 -0.49 5.54 14.54
N SER A 3 -0.59 6.38 15.57
CA SER A 3 0.55 6.97 16.30
C SER A 3 1.52 5.94 16.90
N LYS A 4 1.09 4.68 17.08
CA LYS A 4 1.95 3.60 17.59
C LYS A 4 2.85 2.98 16.53
N VAL A 5 2.44 3.05 15.27
CA VAL A 5 3.09 2.35 14.15
C VAL A 5 4.00 3.30 13.37
N MET A 6 3.58 4.56 13.25
CA MET A 6 4.28 5.60 12.50
C MET A 6 5.77 5.74 12.86
N PRO A 7 6.18 5.77 14.15
CA PRO A 7 7.59 5.99 14.49
C PRO A 7 8.51 4.90 13.94
N VAL A 8 8.03 3.65 13.91
CA VAL A 8 8.79 2.51 13.41
C VAL A 8 8.76 2.46 11.88
N PHE A 9 7.58 2.65 11.29
CA PHE A 9 7.40 2.55 9.84
C PHE A 9 8.12 3.67 9.10
N ALA A 10 8.02 4.91 9.57
CA ALA A 10 8.63 6.06 8.90
C ALA A 10 10.17 6.08 8.99
N GLN A 11 10.78 5.20 9.78
CA GLN A 11 12.23 5.20 10.02
C GLN A 11 12.93 3.90 9.61
N SER A 12 12.19 2.89 9.11
CA SER A 12 12.75 1.58 8.77
C SER A 12 12.51 1.20 7.31
N PRO A 13 13.55 0.78 6.56
CA PRO A 13 13.40 0.39 5.16
C PRO A 13 12.52 -0.84 4.99
N GLY A 14 12.58 -1.83 5.90
CA GLY A 14 11.86 -3.09 5.75
C GLY A 14 10.33 -2.90 5.60
N PRO A 15 9.65 -2.24 6.56
CA PRO A 15 8.23 -1.93 6.42
C PRO A 15 7.91 -1.04 5.22
N LEU A 16 8.77 -0.07 4.89
CA LEU A 16 8.54 0.83 3.75
C LEU A 16 8.73 0.15 2.39
N GLN A 17 9.49 -0.94 2.32
CA GLN A 17 9.61 -1.80 1.14
C GLN A 17 8.35 -2.65 0.87
N LEU A 18 7.36 -2.62 1.77
CA LEU A 18 6.04 -3.22 1.52
C LEU A 18 5.07 -2.25 0.83
N LEU A 19 5.44 -0.98 0.66
CA LEU A 19 4.62 0.00 -0.04
C LEU A 19 4.47 -0.38 -1.52
N PRO A 20 3.33 -0.04 -2.16
CA PRO A 20 3.16 -0.21 -3.61
C PRO A 20 4.34 0.32 -4.45
N SER A 21 4.88 -0.49 -5.35
CA SER A 21 5.85 -0.08 -6.36
C SER A 21 5.14 0.47 -7.62
N PRO A 22 5.85 1.02 -8.61
CA PRO A 22 5.26 1.38 -9.90
C PRO A 22 4.49 0.22 -10.58
N GLU A 23 4.94 -1.02 -10.40
CA GLU A 23 4.30 -2.21 -10.97
C GLU A 23 2.93 -2.52 -10.35
N TYR A 24 2.67 -2.01 -9.15
CA TYR A 24 1.36 -2.18 -8.49
C TYR A 24 0.23 -1.48 -9.25
N GLY A 25 0.57 -0.49 -10.08
CA GLY A 25 -0.37 0.23 -10.93
C GLY A 25 -0.72 1.63 -10.41
N GLN A 26 -1.62 2.28 -11.13
CA GLN A 26 -2.03 3.67 -10.93
C GLN A 26 -3.35 3.77 -10.16
N GLY A 27 -3.60 4.95 -9.58
CA GLY A 27 -4.91 5.31 -9.03
C GLY A 27 -5.40 4.52 -7.82
N TRP A 28 -4.50 3.88 -7.06
CA TRP A 28 -4.87 3.11 -5.87
C TRP A 28 -5.12 3.98 -4.63
N LEU A 29 -4.56 5.19 -4.54
CA LEU A 29 -4.96 6.18 -3.54
C LEU A 29 -6.06 7.05 -4.14
N GLN A 30 -7.28 6.99 -3.62
CA GLN A 30 -8.45 7.66 -4.19
C GLN A 30 -9.09 8.62 -3.19
N ILE A 31 -9.52 9.77 -3.67
CA ILE A 31 -10.32 10.75 -2.93
C ILE A 31 -11.60 10.99 -3.71
N ARG A 32 -12.74 10.72 -3.08
CA ARG A 32 -14.09 10.91 -3.61
C ARG A 32 -14.77 12.03 -2.82
N ASP A 33 -14.95 13.18 -3.47
CA ASP A 33 -15.53 14.39 -2.88
C ASP A 33 -16.76 14.81 -3.69
N GLY A 34 -17.92 14.25 -3.32
CA GLY A 34 -19.15 14.44 -4.10
C GLY A 34 -18.97 13.92 -5.53
N GLU A 35 -19.17 14.79 -6.52
CA GLU A 35 -18.91 14.45 -7.93
C GLU A 35 -17.43 14.49 -8.33
N GLN A 36 -16.56 15.06 -7.49
CA GLN A 36 -15.13 15.13 -7.76
C GLN A 36 -14.44 13.82 -7.41
N PHE A 37 -13.60 13.34 -8.32
CA PHE A 37 -12.77 12.17 -8.12
C PHE A 37 -11.32 12.48 -8.47
N PHE A 38 -10.42 12.09 -7.58
CA PHE A 38 -8.98 12.22 -7.77
C PHE A 38 -8.29 10.93 -7.31
N ALA A 39 -7.28 10.49 -8.06
CA ALA A 39 -6.60 9.23 -7.76
C ALA A 39 -5.11 9.30 -8.08
N LEU A 40 -4.27 8.74 -7.22
CA LEU A 40 -2.81 8.68 -7.34
C LEU A 40 -2.31 7.23 -7.26
N PRO A 41 -1.13 6.92 -7.82
CA PRO A 41 -0.29 7.79 -8.64
C PRO A 41 -0.85 7.92 -10.07
N HIS A 42 -0.58 9.04 -10.75
CA HIS A 42 -0.97 9.30 -12.13
C HIS A 42 0.11 8.91 -13.15
N HIS A 43 1.38 9.04 -12.78
CA HIS A 43 2.51 8.88 -13.70
C HIS A 43 3.34 7.63 -13.38
N GLY A 44 2.81 6.75 -12.54
CA GLY A 44 3.52 5.55 -12.08
C GLY A 44 4.66 5.86 -11.11
N ASP A 45 4.68 7.05 -10.50
CA ASP A 45 5.68 7.43 -9.49
C ASP A 45 5.04 7.57 -8.10
N PRO A 46 4.75 6.46 -7.40
CA PRO A 46 4.19 6.56 -6.05
C PRO A 46 5.16 7.22 -5.06
N TYR A 47 6.48 7.25 -5.34
CA TYR A 47 7.47 7.87 -4.46
C TYR A 47 7.31 9.39 -4.44
N GLY A 48 7.33 10.03 -5.60
CA GLY A 48 7.18 11.47 -5.75
C GLY A 48 5.73 11.96 -5.64
N GLU A 49 4.77 11.12 -6.04
CA GLU A 49 3.35 11.50 -6.07
C GLU A 49 2.62 11.26 -4.74
N ILE A 50 3.10 10.33 -3.90
CA ILE A 50 2.42 9.95 -2.66
C ILE A 50 3.39 9.95 -1.46
N TYR A 51 4.43 9.13 -1.49
CA TYR A 51 5.23 8.82 -0.29
C TYR A 51 6.00 10.03 0.23
N THR A 52 6.43 10.92 -0.66
CA THR A 52 7.19 12.13 -0.30
C THR A 52 6.34 13.40 -0.34
N LYS A 53 5.01 13.29 -0.42
CA LYS A 53 4.13 14.46 -0.35
C LYS A 53 4.00 14.93 1.09
N ARG A 54 4.31 16.20 1.28
CA ARG A 54 4.31 16.89 2.58
C ARG A 54 3.16 17.90 2.64
N GLY A 55 2.58 18.07 3.82
CA GLY A 55 1.58 19.12 4.09
C GLY A 55 0.22 18.91 3.42
N VAL A 56 -0.03 17.72 2.86
CA VAL A 56 -1.32 17.31 2.32
C VAL A 56 -1.97 16.35 3.31
N TRP A 57 -3.29 16.44 3.51
CA TRP A 57 -3.99 15.64 4.52
C TRP A 57 -4.00 14.12 4.23
N TRP A 58 -3.78 13.74 2.97
CA TRP A 58 -3.68 12.35 2.53
C TRP A 58 -2.23 11.85 2.49
N SER A 59 -1.28 12.56 3.10
CA SER A 59 0.12 12.14 3.14
C SER A 59 0.26 10.78 3.82
N LEU A 60 1.24 9.99 3.37
CA LEU A 60 1.52 8.69 3.97
C LEU A 60 1.96 8.82 5.45
N VAL A 61 2.70 9.88 5.74
CA VAL A 61 3.31 10.15 7.05
C VAL A 61 2.83 11.49 7.59
N ASP A 62 2.52 11.50 8.89
CA ASP A 62 2.38 12.71 9.69
C ASP A 62 3.70 12.94 10.44
N GLU A 63 4.39 14.03 10.11
CA GLU A 63 5.68 14.40 10.69
C GLU A 63 5.63 14.56 12.21
N ALA A 64 4.48 14.96 12.77
CA ALA A 64 4.33 15.10 14.21
C ALA A 64 4.34 13.75 14.95
N LEU A 65 4.10 12.65 14.23
CA LEU A 65 4.05 11.29 14.76
C LEU A 65 5.31 10.46 14.45
N MET A 66 6.27 11.00 13.68
CA MET A 66 7.49 10.28 13.31
C MET A 66 8.44 10.07 14.48
N ASP A 67 8.58 11.07 15.35
CA ASP A 67 9.46 11.05 16.51
C ASP A 67 8.70 11.54 17.74
N PRO A 68 8.03 10.62 18.47
CA PRO A 68 7.23 10.96 19.65
C PRO A 68 8.03 11.67 20.75
N ASP A 69 9.32 11.32 20.87
CA ASP A 69 10.23 11.88 21.87
C ASP A 69 10.79 13.24 21.44
N LYS A 70 10.57 13.63 20.17
CA LYS A 70 11.06 14.88 19.55
C LYS A 70 12.57 15.05 19.75
N SER A 71 13.28 13.94 19.73
CA SER A 71 14.73 13.86 19.94
C SER A 71 15.50 14.43 18.75
N ILE A 72 14.90 14.41 17.56
CA ILE A 72 15.44 14.92 16.30
C ILE A 72 14.51 16.03 15.80
N ASP A 73 15.12 17.07 15.21
CA ASP A 73 14.39 18.15 14.57
C ASP A 73 13.50 17.64 13.41
N ARG A 74 12.33 18.25 13.23
CA ARG A 74 11.32 17.78 12.25
C ARG A 74 11.85 17.79 10.82
N GLU A 75 12.62 18.82 10.46
CA GLU A 75 13.17 18.89 9.11
C GLU A 75 14.21 17.79 8.88
N HIS A 76 15.05 17.51 9.87
CA HIS A 76 16.01 16.41 9.79
C HIS A 76 15.33 15.04 9.68
N ASN A 77 14.25 14.81 10.43
CA ASN A 77 13.43 13.60 10.32
C ASN A 77 12.83 13.46 8.93
N TRP A 78 12.24 14.54 8.40
CA TRP A 78 11.65 14.55 7.06
C TRP A 78 12.67 14.27 5.95
N VAL A 79 13.84 14.91 6.01
CA VAL A 79 14.94 14.68 5.05
C VAL A 79 15.40 13.23 5.12
N SER A 80 15.55 12.67 6.33
CA SER A 80 15.97 11.29 6.53
C SER A 80 14.96 10.28 5.96
N TYR A 81 13.66 10.51 6.21
CA TYR A 81 12.58 9.72 5.64
C TYR A 81 12.54 9.79 4.11
N THR A 82 12.63 10.99 3.54
CA THR A 82 12.64 11.20 2.08
C THR A 82 13.83 10.49 1.44
N LYS A 83 15.01 10.53 2.08
CA LYS A 83 16.19 9.78 1.65
C LYS A 83 15.96 8.28 1.71
N LEU A 84 15.34 7.78 2.76
CA LEU A 84 15.01 6.36 2.90
C LEU A 84 14.06 5.91 1.76
N ILE A 85 13.00 6.68 1.47
CA ILE A 85 12.07 6.40 0.37
C ILE A 85 12.80 6.38 -0.99
N THR A 86 13.58 7.43 -1.28
CA THR A 86 14.16 7.61 -2.63
C THR A 86 15.42 6.80 -2.87
N GLU A 87 16.26 6.58 -1.85
CA GLU A 87 17.55 5.91 -2.01
C GLU A 87 17.55 4.44 -1.61
N GLN A 88 16.61 4.00 -0.76
CA GLN A 88 16.54 2.60 -0.32
C GLN A 88 15.31 1.90 -0.89
N VAL A 89 14.11 2.41 -0.63
CA VAL A 89 12.85 1.74 -1.02
C VAL A 89 12.70 1.74 -2.54
N ALA A 90 12.83 2.91 -3.19
CA ALA A 90 12.70 3.01 -4.64
C ALA A 90 13.75 2.17 -5.37
N ARG A 91 15.02 2.21 -4.92
CA ARG A 91 16.10 1.40 -5.49
C ARG A 91 15.87 -0.09 -5.30
N PHE A 92 15.37 -0.50 -4.13
CA PHE A 92 15.03 -1.89 -3.88
C PHE A 92 13.89 -2.37 -4.80
N HIS A 93 12.79 -1.63 -4.88
CA HIS A 93 11.68 -1.95 -5.79
C HIS A 93 12.15 -2.06 -7.25
N GLN A 94 12.97 -1.11 -7.73
CA GLN A 94 13.55 -1.17 -9.07
C GLN A 94 14.48 -2.39 -9.24
N ALA A 95 15.25 -2.73 -8.21
CA ALA A 95 16.17 -3.87 -8.27
C ALA A 95 15.44 -5.22 -8.37
N ILE A 96 14.22 -5.34 -7.84
CA ILE A 96 13.43 -6.58 -7.87
C ILE A 96 12.33 -6.59 -8.95
N SER A 97 12.01 -5.44 -9.54
CA SER A 97 10.98 -5.25 -10.58
C SER A 97 11.15 -6.26 -11.72
N GLY A 98 10.09 -7.03 -11.97
CA GLY A 98 10.05 -8.09 -12.99
C GLY A 98 11.06 -9.22 -12.82
N LYS A 99 11.77 -9.31 -11.68
CA LYS A 99 12.82 -10.32 -11.46
C LYS A 99 12.32 -11.47 -10.61
N TYR A 100 12.16 -12.61 -11.27
CA TYR A 100 11.80 -13.87 -10.65
C TYR A 100 12.79 -14.95 -11.07
N HIS A 101 13.01 -15.93 -10.20
CA HIS A 101 13.85 -17.07 -10.54
C HIS A 101 13.18 -17.91 -11.67
N PRO A 102 13.92 -18.43 -12.67
CA PRO A 102 13.33 -19.20 -13.79
C PRO A 102 12.54 -20.46 -13.38
N HIS A 103 12.74 -20.92 -12.15
CA HIS A 103 12.03 -22.05 -11.53
C HIS A 103 11.15 -21.61 -10.35
N THR A 104 10.44 -20.49 -10.52
CA THR A 104 9.46 -19.99 -9.54
C THR A 104 8.14 -20.75 -9.64
N TYR A 105 7.59 -21.14 -8.49
CA TYR A 105 6.23 -21.67 -8.34
C TYR A 105 5.55 -20.87 -7.25
N ALA A 106 4.47 -20.17 -7.59
CA ALA A 106 3.84 -19.20 -6.69
C ALA A 106 2.38 -19.56 -6.39
N PHE A 107 1.93 -19.23 -5.19
CA PHE A 107 0.51 -19.17 -4.90
C PHE A 107 0.19 -17.90 -4.09
N TRP A 108 -1.06 -17.45 -4.14
CA TRP A 108 -1.55 -16.30 -3.39
C TRP A 108 -2.99 -16.53 -2.91
N GLY A 109 -3.48 -15.67 -2.02
CA GLY A 109 -4.90 -15.61 -1.68
C GLY A 109 -5.69 -14.83 -2.72
N ASP A 110 -6.69 -15.47 -3.29
CA ASP A 110 -7.73 -14.87 -4.12
C ASP A 110 -9.08 -15.30 -3.55
N ASP A 111 -9.51 -14.58 -2.52
CA ASP A 111 -10.75 -14.87 -1.82
C ASP A 111 -11.64 -13.63 -1.76
N LYS A 112 -12.91 -13.81 -2.14
CA LYS A 112 -13.94 -12.78 -2.07
C LYS A 112 -14.35 -12.45 -0.64
N GLU A 113 -14.19 -13.42 0.27
CA GLU A 113 -14.53 -13.28 1.68
C GLU A 113 -13.38 -12.68 2.50
N HIS A 114 -12.14 -12.73 2.00
CA HIS A 114 -10.96 -12.12 2.64
C HIS A 114 -10.50 -10.91 1.85
N LYS A 115 -11.19 -9.79 2.05
CA LYS A 115 -10.88 -8.55 1.35
C LYS A 115 -9.64 -7.87 1.90
N THR A 116 -8.92 -7.18 1.02
CA THR A 116 -7.74 -6.36 1.34
C THR A 116 -7.90 -4.95 0.77
N TRP A 117 -7.23 -3.98 1.38
CA TRP A 117 -7.11 -2.63 0.85
C TRP A 117 -6.18 -2.61 -0.37
N GLY A 118 -6.72 -3.06 -1.50
CA GLY A 118 -6.07 -2.89 -2.81
C GLY A 118 -6.02 -1.43 -3.24
N ASP A 119 -7.14 -0.74 -3.04
CA ASP A 119 -7.24 0.72 -3.12
C ASP A 119 -7.47 1.31 -1.72
N VAL A 120 -6.83 2.45 -1.45
CA VAL A 120 -7.05 3.31 -0.28
C VAL A 120 -8.01 4.42 -0.71
N VAL A 121 -9.28 4.30 -0.33
CA VAL A 121 -10.33 5.23 -0.77
C VAL A 121 -10.80 6.09 0.39
N TRP A 122 -10.63 7.40 0.28
CA TRP A 122 -11.23 8.40 1.16
C TRP A 122 -12.51 8.94 0.55
N GLN A 123 -13.64 8.73 1.22
CA GLN A 123 -14.96 9.15 0.75
C GLN A 123 -15.49 10.26 1.65
N ARG A 124 -15.90 11.38 1.06
CA ARG A 124 -16.58 12.44 1.79
C ARG A 124 -17.90 11.94 2.36
N THR A 125 -18.14 12.25 3.64
CA THR A 125 -19.35 11.81 4.36
C THR A 125 -20.53 12.77 4.16
N GLN A 126 -20.27 14.05 3.93
CA GLN A 126 -21.33 15.04 3.71
C GLN A 126 -21.76 15.13 2.25
N ALA A 127 -23.06 15.27 2.02
CA ALA A 127 -23.58 15.66 0.71
C ALA A 127 -23.16 17.09 0.34
N SER A 128 -23.15 17.37 -0.97
CA SER A 128 -22.93 18.72 -1.48
C SER A 128 -24.08 19.65 -1.11
N SER A 129 -23.76 20.90 -0.77
CA SER A 129 -24.74 21.94 -0.45
C SER A 129 -24.16 23.33 -0.72
N LEU A 130 -24.98 24.38 -0.52
CA LEU A 130 -24.53 25.77 -0.63
C LEU A 130 -23.34 26.10 0.29
N TRP A 131 -23.21 25.41 1.43
CA TRP A 131 -22.19 25.68 2.45
C TRP A 131 -20.91 24.86 2.27
N ASN A 132 -20.97 23.76 1.51
CA ASN A 132 -19.85 22.84 1.30
C ASN A 132 -19.85 22.30 -0.14
N SER A 133 -19.91 23.21 -1.11
CA SER A 133 -19.95 22.86 -2.53
C SER A 133 -18.76 22.01 -2.97
N ASP A 134 -18.98 21.20 -4.02
CA ASP A 134 -17.96 20.36 -4.65
C ASP A 134 -16.90 21.21 -5.38
N ALA A 135 -17.16 22.50 -5.60
CA ALA A 135 -16.20 23.45 -6.17
C ALA A 135 -14.98 23.71 -5.26
N TYR A 136 -15.07 23.45 -3.95
CA TYR A 136 -13.93 23.59 -3.05
C TYR A 136 -12.94 22.43 -3.22
N ASP A 137 -11.77 22.72 -3.80
CA ASP A 137 -10.66 21.75 -3.91
C ASP A 137 -10.05 21.43 -2.54
N VAL A 138 -10.08 20.15 -2.16
CA VAL A 138 -9.58 19.63 -0.89
C VAL A 138 -8.13 19.15 -0.94
N ARG A 139 -7.52 18.99 -2.11
CA ARG A 139 -6.28 18.20 -2.26
C ARG A 139 -5.10 18.74 -1.45
N ASN A 140 -4.97 20.06 -1.34
CA ASN A 140 -3.86 20.73 -0.66
C ASN A 140 -4.36 21.61 0.50
N LYS A 141 -5.31 21.08 1.28
CA LYS A 141 -5.96 21.80 2.38
C LYS A 141 -5.50 21.29 3.74
N PRO A 142 -5.44 22.18 4.75
CA PRO A 142 -4.99 21.79 6.08
C PRO A 142 -6.01 20.88 6.76
N VAL A 143 -5.49 19.98 7.58
CA VAL A 143 -6.27 19.15 8.49
C VAL A 143 -6.80 20.02 9.62
N ASN A 144 -8.09 19.90 9.91
CA ASN A 144 -8.70 20.44 11.12
C ASN A 144 -8.61 19.42 12.26
N THR A 145 -9.03 18.18 12.00
CA THR A 145 -8.94 17.06 12.95
C THR A 145 -8.69 15.74 12.23
N ASP A 146 -7.90 14.85 12.83
CA ASP A 146 -7.67 13.49 12.36
C ASP A 146 -7.81 12.52 13.53
N THR A 147 -8.66 11.50 13.38
CA THR A 147 -8.84 10.47 14.41
C THR A 147 -7.70 9.45 14.46
N LEU A 148 -6.84 9.44 13.43
CA LEU A 148 -5.83 8.43 13.13
C LEU A 148 -6.42 7.01 12.93
N MET A 149 -7.74 6.91 12.82
CA MET A 149 -8.52 5.67 12.73
C MET A 149 -9.45 5.67 11.52
N GLY A 150 -9.13 6.45 10.48
CA GLY A 150 -9.86 6.45 9.21
C GLY A 150 -10.93 7.52 9.08
N THR A 151 -10.90 8.57 9.91
CA THR A 151 -11.76 9.76 9.73
C THR A 151 -10.91 11.02 9.81
N ILE A 152 -10.99 11.87 8.79
CA ILE A 152 -10.23 13.11 8.72
C ILE A 152 -11.12 14.27 8.27
N ASP A 153 -10.98 15.40 8.95
CA ASP A 153 -11.69 16.64 8.63
C ASP A 153 -10.69 17.68 8.09
N VAL A 154 -11.05 18.32 6.99
CA VAL A 154 -10.21 19.31 6.30
C VAL A 154 -10.92 20.65 6.18
N VAL A 155 -10.16 21.74 6.31
CA VAL A 155 -10.67 23.08 6.03
C VAL A 155 -10.59 23.35 4.53
N ALA A 156 -11.67 23.04 3.82
CA ALA A 156 -11.73 23.09 2.35
C ALA A 156 -11.64 24.53 1.79
N GLY A 157 -12.11 25.51 2.56
CA GLY A 157 -12.10 26.92 2.20
C GLY A 157 -12.90 27.74 3.19
N ASN A 158 -13.28 28.96 2.82
CA ASN A 158 -14.07 29.84 3.67
C ASN A 158 -15.27 30.39 2.90
N LEU A 159 -16.34 30.70 3.62
CA LEU A 159 -17.48 31.47 3.14
C LEU A 159 -17.64 32.68 4.07
N GLY A 160 -17.08 33.82 3.66
CA GLY A 160 -16.94 34.98 4.54
C GLY A 160 -16.08 34.64 5.76
N PRO A 161 -16.56 34.87 7.00
CA PRO A 161 -15.81 34.55 8.22
C PRO A 161 -15.90 33.06 8.64
N ILE A 162 -16.67 32.24 7.94
CA ILE A 162 -16.94 30.84 8.33
C ILE A 162 -16.03 29.91 7.54
N ASN A 163 -15.31 29.03 8.23
CA ASN A 163 -14.57 27.94 7.61
C ASN A 163 -15.53 26.88 7.06
N VAL A 164 -15.28 26.43 5.83
CA VAL A 164 -15.97 25.32 5.17
C VAL A 164 -15.18 24.05 5.45
N HIS A 165 -15.82 23.11 6.12
CA HIS A 165 -15.24 21.82 6.48
C HIS A 165 -15.75 20.71 5.57
N LYS A 166 -14.88 19.75 5.25
CA LYS A 166 -15.24 18.50 4.59
C LYS A 166 -14.60 17.34 5.36
N THR A 167 -15.41 16.35 5.70
CA THR A 167 -14.94 15.16 6.43
C THR A 167 -14.93 13.96 5.51
N PHE A 168 -13.83 13.21 5.56
CA PHE A 168 -13.59 12.02 4.76
C PHE A 168 -13.44 10.79 5.66
N GLU A 169 -14.03 9.69 5.22
CA GLU A 169 -13.88 8.38 5.84
C GLU A 169 -13.15 7.43 4.92
N LEU A 170 -12.16 6.72 5.49
CA LEU A 170 -11.46 5.64 4.82
C LEU A 170 -12.44 4.48 4.63
N GLN A 171 -12.61 4.06 3.38
CA GLN A 171 -13.52 2.98 3.03
C GLN A 171 -12.95 1.62 3.42
N ALA A 172 -13.84 0.66 3.64
CA ALA A 172 -13.47 -0.72 3.92
C ALA A 172 -12.72 -1.35 2.74
N ALA A 173 -11.93 -2.38 3.03
CA ALA A 173 -11.26 -3.20 2.04
C ALA A 173 -12.24 -3.70 0.96
N GLY A 174 -11.89 -3.51 -0.30
CA GLY A 174 -12.77 -3.78 -1.44
C GLY A 174 -12.31 -4.89 -2.37
N GLU A 175 -11.01 -5.15 -2.43
CA GLU A 175 -10.40 -6.10 -3.38
C GLU A 175 -10.20 -7.47 -2.74
N ASN A 176 -10.32 -8.55 -3.52
CA ASN A 176 -9.96 -9.89 -3.06
C ASN A 176 -8.50 -9.93 -2.61
N GLY A 177 -8.18 -10.80 -1.66
CA GLY A 177 -6.81 -11.01 -1.23
C GLY A 177 -6.71 -12.11 -0.19
N ASP A 178 -5.70 -11.97 0.67
CA ASP A 178 -5.45 -12.85 1.83
C ASP A 178 -5.62 -12.13 3.17
N GLY A 179 -6.27 -10.96 3.18
CA GLY A 179 -6.41 -10.09 4.34
C GLY A 179 -5.26 -9.08 4.53
N THR A 180 -4.12 -9.26 3.84
CA THR A 180 -2.98 -8.31 3.87
C THR A 180 -2.52 -7.90 2.48
N VAL A 181 -2.42 -8.85 1.56
CA VAL A 181 -1.94 -8.69 0.19
C VAL A 181 -3.13 -8.79 -0.76
N PRO A 182 -3.41 -7.74 -1.56
CA PRO A 182 -4.50 -7.75 -2.54
C PRO A 182 -4.10 -8.60 -3.75
N ILE A 183 -5.09 -9.16 -4.43
CA ILE A 183 -4.90 -10.07 -5.56
C ILE A 183 -4.00 -9.47 -6.65
N ARG A 184 -4.11 -8.16 -6.96
CA ARG A 184 -3.26 -7.52 -7.97
C ARG A 184 -1.76 -7.64 -7.67
N SER A 185 -1.39 -7.61 -6.39
CA SER A 185 0.00 -7.79 -5.95
C SER A 185 0.36 -9.27 -5.84
N GLY A 186 -0.52 -10.07 -5.22
CA GLY A 186 -0.31 -11.51 -5.05
C GLY A 186 -0.15 -12.27 -6.39
N ALA A 187 -0.86 -11.82 -7.42
CA ALA A 187 -0.82 -12.41 -8.76
C ALA A 187 0.32 -11.87 -9.65
N ALA A 188 1.07 -10.85 -9.22
CA ALA A 188 2.17 -10.27 -10.01
C ALA A 188 3.21 -11.31 -10.52
N PRO A 189 3.56 -12.37 -9.76
CA PRO A 189 4.47 -13.40 -10.27
C PRO A 189 3.90 -14.25 -11.42
N ALA A 190 2.59 -14.19 -11.73
CA ALA A 190 1.93 -15.17 -12.59
C ALA A 190 2.50 -15.23 -14.03
N HIS A 191 2.94 -14.10 -14.58
CA HIS A 191 3.56 -14.06 -15.90
C HIS A 191 5.01 -14.56 -15.95
N TYR A 192 5.66 -14.66 -14.78
CA TYR A 192 7.07 -15.02 -14.66
C TYR A 192 7.28 -16.43 -14.08
N ALA A 193 6.30 -16.92 -13.32
CA ALA A 193 6.34 -18.22 -12.67
C ALA A 193 6.07 -19.38 -13.64
N ARG A 194 6.64 -20.55 -13.36
CA ARG A 194 6.35 -21.80 -14.08
C ARG A 194 4.96 -22.33 -13.78
N ALA A 195 4.48 -22.08 -12.56
CA ALA A 195 3.09 -22.26 -12.18
C ALA A 195 2.73 -21.21 -11.13
N ALA A 196 1.51 -20.70 -11.22
CA ALA A 196 0.99 -19.66 -10.37
C ALA A 196 -0.49 -19.97 -10.10
N VAL A 197 -0.91 -20.01 -8.84
CA VAL A 197 -2.29 -20.38 -8.46
C VAL A 197 -2.85 -19.45 -7.39
N GLY A 198 -3.99 -18.82 -7.68
CA GLY A 198 -4.80 -18.14 -6.67
C GLY A 198 -5.67 -19.15 -5.92
N TYR A 199 -5.68 -19.07 -4.60
CA TYR A 199 -6.49 -19.92 -3.73
C TYR A 199 -7.51 -19.11 -2.93
N THR A 200 -8.72 -19.64 -2.82
CA THR A 200 -9.70 -19.18 -1.82
C THR A 200 -9.31 -19.68 -0.43
N GLY A 201 -9.66 -18.93 0.62
CA GLY A 201 -9.47 -19.33 2.01
C GLY A 201 -8.02 -19.32 2.48
N VAL A 202 -7.13 -18.59 1.80
CA VAL A 202 -5.76 -18.34 2.27
C VAL A 202 -5.77 -17.06 3.08
N ASP A 203 -5.44 -17.19 4.37
CA ASP A 203 -5.13 -16.05 5.23
C ASP A 203 -3.62 -15.80 5.18
N HIS A 204 -3.21 -14.54 5.18
CA HIS A 204 -1.81 -14.14 5.07
C HIS A 204 -0.93 -14.78 6.16
N GLY A 205 -1.36 -14.69 7.42
CA GLY A 205 -0.60 -15.20 8.57
C GLY A 205 -0.62 -16.72 8.68
N ALA A 206 -1.67 -17.37 8.15
CA ALA A 206 -1.87 -18.82 8.20
C ALA A 206 -1.72 -19.52 6.83
N ALA A 207 -1.07 -18.89 5.85
CA ALA A 207 -1.09 -19.34 4.45
C ALA A 207 -0.64 -20.80 4.23
N TYR A 208 0.28 -21.32 5.06
CA TYR A 208 0.82 -22.67 4.94
C TYR A 208 0.17 -23.71 5.87
N THR A 209 -0.93 -23.36 6.55
CA THR A 209 -1.57 -24.26 7.53
C THR A 209 -2.50 -25.29 6.89
N LYS A 210 -3.02 -25.02 5.69
CA LYS A 210 -4.00 -25.87 5.00
C LYS A 210 -3.33 -26.81 3.99
N LEU A 211 -3.91 -28.00 3.84
CA LEU A 211 -3.38 -29.08 3.01
C LEU A 211 -3.15 -28.70 1.53
N PRO A 212 -4.02 -27.92 0.84
CA PRO A 212 -3.77 -27.53 -0.55
C PRO A 212 -2.47 -26.75 -0.74
N GLN A 213 -2.19 -25.76 0.12
CA GLN A 213 -0.98 -24.93 0.06
C GLN A 213 0.27 -25.73 0.41
N GLN A 214 0.18 -26.63 1.40
CA GLN A 214 1.25 -27.57 1.73
C GLN A 214 1.58 -28.50 0.55
N LYS A 215 0.55 -29.05 -0.11
CA LYS A 215 0.72 -29.89 -1.30
C LYS A 215 1.31 -29.11 -2.46
N PHE A 216 0.89 -27.86 -2.69
CA PHE A 216 1.46 -27.00 -3.72
C PHE A 216 2.95 -26.73 -3.47
N ALA A 217 3.31 -26.38 -2.23
CA ALA A 217 4.70 -26.16 -1.85
C ALA A 217 5.56 -27.41 -2.05
N LEU A 218 5.09 -28.58 -1.56
CA LEU A 218 5.78 -29.86 -1.77
C LEU A 218 5.92 -30.19 -3.26
N TRP A 219 4.87 -29.98 -4.04
CA TRP A 219 4.91 -30.19 -5.48
C TRP A 219 5.93 -29.27 -6.18
N GLY A 220 6.01 -28.00 -5.80
CA GLY A 220 7.01 -27.05 -6.29
C GLY A 220 8.44 -27.51 -5.97
N ILE A 221 8.69 -27.99 -4.75
CA ILE A 221 9.98 -28.57 -4.34
C ILE A 221 10.34 -29.77 -5.24
N VAL A 222 9.42 -30.71 -5.43
CA VAL A 222 9.65 -31.88 -6.30
C VAL A 222 9.97 -31.44 -7.73
N LYS A 223 9.28 -30.41 -8.26
CA LYS A 223 9.54 -29.88 -9.59
C LYS A 223 10.90 -29.21 -9.73
N ILE A 224 11.40 -28.55 -8.68
CA ILE A 224 12.75 -27.99 -8.66
C ILE A 224 13.78 -29.12 -8.67
N LEU A 225 13.60 -30.15 -7.83
CA LEU A 225 14.53 -31.29 -7.76
C LEU A 225 14.61 -32.08 -9.07
N GLN A 226 13.48 -32.24 -9.78
CA GLN A 226 13.45 -32.88 -11.10
C GLN A 226 14.34 -32.16 -12.13
N ASN A 227 14.58 -30.85 -11.99
CA ASN A 227 15.46 -30.09 -12.88
C ASN A 227 16.95 -30.19 -12.49
N VAL A 228 17.26 -30.77 -11.32
CA VAL A 228 18.62 -30.95 -10.83
C VAL A 228 19.17 -32.33 -11.18
N ALA A 229 18.30 -33.32 -11.39
CA ALA A 229 18.69 -34.66 -11.85
C ALA A 229 19.50 -34.61 -13.15
N GLY A 230 20.64 -35.30 -13.18
CA GLY A 230 21.60 -35.32 -14.30
C GLY A 230 22.47 -34.06 -14.45
N THR A 231 22.39 -33.07 -13.55
CA THR A 231 23.22 -31.85 -13.59
C THR A 231 24.44 -31.94 -12.66
N THR A 232 25.36 -30.98 -12.73
CA THR A 232 26.50 -30.87 -11.78
C THR A 232 26.07 -30.59 -10.35
N LEU A 233 24.81 -30.21 -10.13
CA LEU A 233 24.21 -29.97 -8.82
C LEU A 233 23.49 -31.22 -8.26
N GLU A 234 23.46 -32.32 -9.04
CA GLU A 234 22.87 -33.57 -8.61
C GLU A 234 23.71 -34.20 -7.48
N TYR A 235 23.06 -34.46 -6.34
CA TYR A 235 23.68 -35.21 -5.26
C TYR A 235 23.65 -36.70 -5.61
N ARG A 236 24.81 -37.27 -5.97
CA ARG A 236 24.94 -38.69 -6.28
C ARG A 236 25.09 -39.48 -4.98
N THR A 237 24.08 -40.30 -4.67
CA THR A 237 24.13 -41.31 -3.61
C THR A 237 24.75 -42.59 -4.10
#